data_AF-A0A1X1QTF6-F1
#
_entry.id   AF-A0A1X1QTF6-F1
#
_cell.length_a   1.000
_cell.length_b   1.000
_cell.length_c   1.000
_cell.angle_alpha   90.00
_cell.angle_beta   90.00
_cell.angle_gamma   90.00
#
_symmetry.space_group_name_H-M   'P 1'
#
loop_
_entity.id
_entity.type
_entity.pdbx_description
1 polymer ?
#
loop_
_entity_poly.entity_id
_entity_poly.type
_entity_poly.pdbx_seq_one_letter_code
_entity_poly.pdbx_strand_id
1 'polypeptide(L)'
;MLARREHSQRELFQKLSNKGFEREAVELILNEFVENDWQSDKRFADSYFRSRVHAGFGPIRIAVELKERGVEADTFSLHEMSDEPSWNVLLNELHKKKYGAFGPSDMKERIKRTRFFQHKGYTSEMIKRLFNSLSNTS
;
A
#
# COMPACT_ATOMS: atom_id res chain seq x y z
N MET A 1 -21.70 -11.27 -8.70
CA MET A 1 -20.51 -11.92 -9.31
C MET A 1 -19.26 -11.42 -8.60
N LEU A 2 -18.52 -12.32 -7.92
CA LEU A 2 -17.18 -12.07 -7.37
C LEU A 2 -16.10 -11.89 -8.47
N ALA A 3 -16.49 -11.99 -9.74
CA ALA A 3 -15.61 -11.86 -10.89
C ALA A 3 -15.28 -10.37 -11.18
N ARG A 4 -14.15 -9.90 -10.64
CA ARG A 4 -13.15 -9.02 -11.30
C ARG A 4 -12.11 -8.45 -10.32
N ARG A 5 -12.34 -8.55 -9.01
CA ARG A 5 -11.42 -8.01 -8.00
C ARG A 5 -11.41 -8.91 -6.76
N GLU A 6 -10.22 -9.26 -6.29
CA GLU A 6 -10.04 -9.86 -4.97
C GLU A 6 -10.61 -8.92 -3.91
N HIS A 7 -11.29 -9.46 -2.91
CA HIS A 7 -11.83 -8.72 -1.76
C HIS A 7 -11.28 -9.30 -0.48
N SER A 8 -10.98 -8.45 0.50
CA SER A 8 -10.70 -8.95 1.85
C SER A 8 -11.97 -9.48 2.49
N GLN A 9 -11.83 -10.38 3.47
CA GLN A 9 -12.96 -10.90 4.22
C GLN A 9 -13.75 -9.75 4.87
N ARG A 10 -13.05 -8.73 5.38
CA ARG A 10 -13.66 -7.54 5.99
C ARG A 10 -14.42 -6.67 4.98
N GLU A 11 -13.93 -6.53 3.75
CA GLU A 11 -14.65 -5.82 2.68
C GLU A 11 -15.96 -6.53 2.33
N LEU A 12 -15.95 -7.87 2.26
CA LEU A 12 -17.15 -8.65 1.98
C LEU A 12 -18.14 -8.59 3.14
N PHE A 13 -17.66 -8.74 4.39
CA PHE A 13 -18.47 -8.61 5.59
C PHE A 13 -19.22 -7.29 5.62
N GLN A 14 -18.50 -6.18 5.39
CA GLN A 14 -19.11 -4.85 5.42
C GLN A 14 -20.10 -4.64 4.27
N LYS A 15 -19.81 -5.16 3.07
CA LYS A 15 -20.74 -5.09 1.93
C LYS A 15 -22.03 -5.88 2.18
N LEU A 16 -21.94 -7.07 2.79
CA LEU A 16 -23.11 -7.89 3.08
C LEU A 16 -23.91 -7.32 4.25
N SER A 17 -23.24 -6.87 5.31
CA SER A 17 -23.90 -6.19 6.43
C SER A 17 -24.66 -4.94 5.97
N ASN A 18 -24.08 -4.12 5.09
CA ASN A 18 -24.74 -2.93 4.52
C ASN A 18 -25.94 -3.25 3.63
N LYS A 19 -26.08 -4.51 3.18
CA LYS A 19 -27.26 -4.98 2.44
C LYS A 19 -28.37 -5.52 3.37
N GLY A 20 -28.16 -5.51 4.69
CA GLY A 20 -29.13 -5.94 5.69
C GLY A 20 -29.10 -7.44 6.00
N PHE A 21 -28.05 -8.16 5.60
CA PHE A 21 -27.89 -9.56 5.99
C PHE A 21 -27.50 -9.69 7.47
N GLU A 22 -28.03 -10.71 8.14
CA GLU A 22 -27.67 -10.98 9.54
C GLU A 22 -26.21 -11.37 9.69
N ARG A 23 -25.59 -10.87 10.76
CA ARG A 23 -24.16 -11.02 11.02
C ARG A 23 -23.71 -12.48 10.99
N GLU A 24 -24.42 -13.35 11.68
CA GLU A 24 -24.09 -14.78 11.82
C GLU A 24 -24.13 -15.49 10.46
N ALA A 25 -25.13 -15.18 9.64
CA ALA A 25 -25.24 -15.71 8.28
C ALA A 25 -24.10 -15.22 7.38
N VAL A 26 -23.68 -13.96 7.54
CA VAL A 26 -22.53 -13.41 6.81
C VAL A 26 -21.23 -14.10 7.24
N GLU A 27 -21.01 -14.29 8.53
CA GLU A 27 -19.81 -14.98 9.04
C GLU A 27 -19.74 -16.42 8.52
N LEU A 28 -20.85 -17.15 8.51
CA LEU A 28 -20.91 -18.53 8.02
C LEU A 28 -20.58 -18.63 6.52
N ILE A 29 -21.16 -17.76 5.68
CA ILE A 29 -20.87 -17.73 4.24
C ILE A 29 -19.41 -17.34 3.96
N LEU A 30 -18.85 -16.41 4.74
CA LEU A 30 -17.45 -16.02 4.56
C LEU A 30 -16.49 -17.14 4.92
N ASN A 31 -16.81 -17.95 5.94
CA ASN A 31 -16.03 -19.14 6.26
C ASN A 31 -16.07 -20.15 5.12
N GLU A 32 -17.25 -20.40 4.54
CA GLU A 32 -17.40 -21.26 3.36
C GLU A 32 -16.58 -20.73 2.17
N PHE A 33 -16.52 -19.41 1.96
CA PHE A 33 -15.72 -18.82 0.88
C PHE A 33 -14.22 -19.02 1.09
N VAL A 34 -13.75 -18.96 2.34
CA VAL A 34 -12.34 -19.24 2.67
C VAL A 34 -12.03 -20.73 2.49
N GLU A 35 -12.91 -21.62 2.97
CA GLU A 35 -12.75 -23.08 2.84
C GLU A 35 -12.72 -23.54 1.37
N ASN A 36 -13.51 -22.91 0.51
CA ASN A 36 -13.54 -23.19 -0.92
C ASN A 36 -12.49 -22.41 -1.74
N ASP A 37 -11.60 -21.67 -1.08
CA ASP A 37 -10.59 -20.80 -1.70
C ASP A 37 -11.18 -19.73 -2.65
N TRP A 38 -12.48 -19.41 -2.51
CA TRP A 38 -13.14 -18.32 -3.26
C TRP A 38 -12.76 -16.93 -2.73
N GLN A 39 -12.29 -16.86 -1.50
CA GLN A 39 -11.73 -15.66 -0.86
C GLN A 39 -10.38 -16.00 -0.22
N SER A 40 -9.40 -15.13 -0.43
CA SER A 40 -8.09 -15.25 0.21
C SER A 40 -7.54 -13.86 0.54
N ASP A 41 -7.38 -13.56 1.83
CA ASP A 41 -6.77 -12.30 2.28
C ASP A 41 -5.33 -12.16 1.81
N LYS A 42 -4.62 -13.28 1.58
CA LYS A 42 -3.29 -13.28 0.98
C LYS A 42 -3.32 -12.83 -0.48
N ARG A 43 -4.16 -13.45 -1.33
CA ARG A 43 -4.30 -13.02 -2.75
C ARG A 43 -4.77 -11.57 -2.85
N PHE A 44 -5.67 -11.18 -1.95
CA PHE A 44 -6.10 -9.80 -1.82
C PHE A 44 -4.92 -8.86 -1.51
N ALA A 45 -4.13 -9.18 -0.48
CA ALA A 45 -3.00 -8.37 -0.04
C ALA A 45 -1.96 -8.21 -1.16
N ASP A 46 -1.60 -9.29 -1.84
CA ASP A 46 -0.64 -9.27 -2.97
C ASP A 46 -1.11 -8.36 -4.11
N SER A 47 -2.36 -8.53 -4.54
CA SER A 47 -2.96 -7.73 -5.61
C SER A 47 -3.04 -6.26 -5.22
N TYR A 48 -3.44 -5.99 -3.98
CA TYR A 48 -3.51 -4.63 -3.45
C TYR A 48 -2.12 -4.00 -3.37
N PHE A 49 -1.14 -4.69 -2.80
CA PHE A 49 0.25 -4.24 -2.71
C PHE A 49 0.79 -3.83 -4.08
N ARG A 50 0.69 -4.71 -5.09
CA ARG A 50 1.14 -4.42 -6.47
C ARG A 50 0.45 -3.18 -7.05
N SER A 51 -0.86 -3.06 -6.85
CA SER A 51 -1.62 -1.90 -7.30
C SER A 51 -1.15 -0.59 -6.67
N ARG A 52 -0.83 -0.61 -5.36
CA ARG A 52 -0.38 0.59 -4.63
C ARG A 52 1.07 0.95 -4.95
N VAL A 53 1.95 -0.03 -5.10
CA VAL A 53 3.32 0.16 -5.62
C VAL A 53 3.27 0.85 -6.98
N HIS A 54 2.45 0.35 -7.91
CA HIS A 54 2.29 0.96 -9.24
C HIS A 54 1.75 2.40 -9.18
N ALA A 55 0.89 2.70 -8.20
CA ALA A 55 0.39 4.06 -7.93
C ALA A 55 1.38 4.97 -7.17
N GLY A 56 2.60 4.50 -6.93
CA GLY A 56 3.69 5.25 -6.29
C GLY A 56 3.49 5.47 -4.79
N PHE A 57 2.82 4.53 -4.12
CA PHE A 57 2.75 4.53 -2.65
C PHE A 57 3.90 3.71 -2.08
N GLY A 58 4.43 4.20 -0.96
CA GLY A 58 5.51 3.60 -0.20
C GLY A 58 5.00 2.66 0.90
N PRO A 59 5.93 1.99 1.58
CA PRO A 59 5.63 0.83 2.43
C PRO A 59 4.70 1.18 3.60
N ILE A 60 4.89 2.34 4.23
CA ILE A 60 4.09 2.73 5.40
C ILE A 60 2.62 2.92 5.03
N ARG A 61 2.35 3.55 3.88
CA ARG A 61 0.97 3.80 3.46
C ARG A 61 0.28 2.51 3.05
N ILE A 62 1.00 1.62 2.36
CA ILE A 62 0.46 0.32 1.94
C ILE A 62 0.12 -0.54 3.16
N ALA A 63 1.01 -0.63 4.15
CA ALA A 63 0.77 -1.38 5.36
C ALA A 63 -0.46 -0.88 6.14
N VAL A 64 -0.59 0.45 6.30
CA VAL A 64 -1.78 1.06 6.93
C VAL A 64 -3.05 0.71 6.15
N GLU A 65 -3.03 0.84 4.82
CA GLU A 65 -4.20 0.58 3.97
C GLU A 65 -4.61 -0.90 3.94
N LEU A 66 -3.68 -1.84 4.08
CA LEU A 66 -3.95 -3.28 4.21
C LEU A 66 -4.57 -3.60 5.57
N LYS A 67 -4.02 -3.06 6.66
CA LYS A 67 -4.59 -3.19 8.00
C LYS A 67 -5.99 -2.59 8.08
N GLU A 68 -6.18 -1.41 7.51
CA GLU A 68 -7.48 -0.77 7.30
C GLU A 68 -8.42 -1.56 6.41
N ARG A 69 -8.02 -2.72 5.87
CA ARG A 69 -8.88 -3.64 5.12
C ARG A 69 -9.00 -5.01 5.78
N GLY A 70 -8.48 -5.17 6.98
CA GLY A 70 -8.59 -6.41 7.75
C GLY A 70 -7.56 -7.47 7.37
N VAL A 71 -6.51 -7.10 6.62
CA VAL A 71 -5.37 -8.00 6.43
C VAL A 71 -4.52 -7.94 7.70
N GLU A 72 -4.45 -9.07 8.40
CA GLU A 72 -3.65 -9.21 9.62
C GLU A 72 -2.14 -9.12 9.31
N ALA A 73 -1.36 -8.69 10.30
CA ALA A 73 0.08 -8.50 10.14
C ALA A 73 0.84 -9.79 9.79
N ASP A 74 0.29 -10.94 10.18
CA ASP A 74 0.85 -12.27 9.89
C ASP A 74 0.50 -12.76 8.48
N THR A 75 -0.55 -12.22 7.86
CA THR A 75 -0.99 -12.60 6.51
C THR A 75 -0.14 -11.95 5.41
N PHE A 76 0.35 -10.75 5.68
CA PHE A 76 1.20 -10.00 4.76
C PHE A 76 2.35 -9.41 5.55
N SER A 77 3.43 -10.18 5.66
CA SER A 77 4.53 -9.79 6.53
C SER A 77 5.26 -8.58 5.95
N LEU A 78 5.75 -7.70 6.83
CA LEU A 78 6.71 -6.66 6.45
C LEU A 78 7.95 -7.23 5.75
N HIS A 79 8.21 -8.53 5.91
CA HIS A 79 9.29 -9.25 5.24
C HIS A 79 9.00 -9.46 3.74
N GLU A 80 7.77 -9.81 3.36
CA GLU A 80 7.34 -9.85 1.96
C GLU A 80 7.40 -8.46 1.31
N MET A 81 7.28 -7.38 2.12
CA MET A 81 7.48 -5.99 1.68
C MET A 81 8.96 -5.55 1.65
N SER A 82 9.87 -6.27 2.31
CA SER A 82 11.28 -5.86 2.45
C SER A 82 12.16 -6.34 1.31
N ASP A 83 11.84 -7.49 0.72
CA ASP A 83 12.72 -8.16 -0.24
C ASP A 83 12.57 -7.56 -1.64
N GLU A 84 11.36 -7.25 -2.09
CA GLU A 84 11.09 -6.49 -3.31
C GLU A 84 9.75 -5.75 -3.18
N PRO A 85 9.63 -4.48 -3.62
CA PRO A 85 10.52 -3.71 -4.49
C PRO A 85 11.57 -2.89 -3.75
N SER A 86 12.63 -2.50 -4.47
CA SER A 86 13.60 -1.51 -3.96
C SER A 86 12.92 -0.15 -3.77
N TRP A 87 12.45 0.11 -2.55
CA TRP A 87 11.68 1.31 -2.25
C TRP A 87 12.43 2.61 -2.52
N ASN A 88 13.77 2.60 -2.43
CA ASN A 88 14.60 3.74 -2.79
C ASN A 88 14.59 4.01 -4.30
N VAL A 89 14.56 2.95 -5.13
CA VAL A 89 14.43 3.07 -6.59
C VAL A 89 13.07 3.65 -6.94
N LEU A 90 11.99 3.10 -6.39
CA LEU A 90 10.63 3.62 -6.61
C LEU A 90 10.47 5.07 -6.15
N LEU A 91 11.07 5.44 -5.02
CA LEU A 91 11.07 6.82 -4.54
C LEU A 91 11.80 7.76 -5.51
N ASN A 92 12.95 7.34 -6.05
CA ASN A 92 13.69 8.08 -7.06
C ASN A 92 12.88 8.23 -8.36
N GLU A 93 12.23 7.18 -8.84
CA GLU A 93 11.38 7.23 -10.04
C GLU A 93 10.19 8.18 -9.84
N LEU A 94 9.52 8.07 -8.69
CA LEU A 94 8.43 8.96 -8.32
C LEU A 94 8.88 10.42 -8.22
N HIS A 95 10.06 10.67 -7.65
CA HIS A 95 10.68 11.99 -7.62
C HIS A 95 10.95 12.50 -9.03
N LYS A 96 11.64 11.73 -9.87
CA LYS A 96 11.96 12.09 -11.26
C LYS A 96 10.72 12.41 -12.08
N LYS A 97 9.67 11.58 -11.97
CA LYS A 97 8.40 11.78 -12.67
C LYS A 97 7.70 13.09 -12.30
N LYS A 98 7.83 13.53 -11.03
CA LYS A 98 7.11 14.70 -10.51
C LYS A 98 7.92 15.99 -10.51
N TYR A 99 9.23 15.91 -10.25
CA TYR A 99 10.10 17.05 -10.01
C TYR A 99 11.34 17.09 -10.92
N GLY A 100 11.48 16.12 -11.84
CA GLY A 100 12.66 16.01 -12.70
C GLY A 100 13.91 15.52 -11.97
N ALA A 101 15.08 15.75 -12.55
CA ALA A 101 16.35 15.25 -12.02
C ALA A 101 16.92 16.09 -10.85
N PHE A 102 16.36 17.27 -10.59
CA PHE A 102 16.95 18.23 -9.65
C PHE A 102 16.49 18.02 -8.21
N GLY A 103 17.38 18.33 -7.28
CA GLY A 103 17.06 18.51 -5.87
C GLY A 103 16.07 19.67 -5.63
N PRO A 104 15.55 19.83 -4.40
CA PRO A 104 14.81 21.02 -4.02
C PRO A 104 15.71 22.27 -4.14
N SER A 105 15.19 23.34 -4.73
CA SER A 105 15.90 24.61 -4.94
C SER A 105 16.08 25.42 -3.65
N ASP A 106 15.14 25.30 -2.72
CA ASP A 106 15.18 25.99 -1.42
C ASP A 106 14.56 25.14 -0.29
N MET A 107 14.62 25.66 0.94
CA MET A 107 14.06 24.99 2.12
C MET A 107 12.54 24.82 2.03
N LYS A 108 11.83 25.79 1.44
CA LYS A 108 10.37 25.76 1.30
C LYS A 108 9.94 24.63 0.37
N GLU A 109 10.66 24.46 -0.73
CA GLU A 109 10.48 23.37 -1.68
C GLU A 109 10.86 22.03 -1.06
N ARG A 110 11.95 21.96 -0.31
CA ARG A 110 12.33 20.74 0.43
C ARG A 110 11.20 20.28 1.35
N ILE A 111 10.61 21.18 2.14
CA ILE A 111 9.46 20.88 3.00
C ILE A 111 8.26 20.39 2.18
N LYS A 112 7.93 21.07 1.07
CA LYS A 112 6.83 20.69 0.18
C LYS A 112 7.03 19.28 -0.39
N ARG A 113 8.23 18.96 -0.88
CA ARG A 113 8.57 17.64 -1.44
C ARG A 113 8.54 16.56 -0.36
N THR A 114 9.09 16.82 0.83
CA THR A 114 9.01 15.92 1.99
C THR A 114 7.57 15.55 2.33
N ARG A 115 6.68 16.55 2.48
CA ARG A 115 5.26 16.30 2.80
C ARG A 115 4.58 15.41 1.76
N PHE A 116 4.90 15.62 0.48
CA PHE A 116 4.38 14.76 -0.58
C PHE A 116 4.82 13.31 -0.45
N PHE A 117 6.11 13.06 -0.22
CA PHE A 117 6.62 11.68 -0.08
C PHE A 117 6.16 11.01 1.22
N GLN A 118 6.02 11.77 2.32
CA GLN A 118 5.43 11.28 3.57
C GLN A 118 3.96 10.90 3.37
N HIS A 119 3.17 11.73 2.67
CA HIS A 119 1.79 11.39 2.31
C HIS A 119 1.72 10.13 1.44
N LYS A 120 2.71 9.93 0.58
CA LYS A 120 2.86 8.70 -0.20
C LYS A 120 3.31 7.50 0.61
N GLY A 121 3.75 7.66 1.87
CA GLY A 121 4.13 6.55 2.76
C GLY A 121 5.61 6.21 2.76
N TYR A 122 6.48 7.12 2.31
CA TYR A 122 7.93 6.97 2.41
C TYR A 122 8.43 7.50 3.76
N THR A 123 9.43 6.83 4.33
CA THR A 123 9.98 7.22 5.63
C THR A 123 10.87 8.45 5.51
N SER A 124 11.01 9.20 6.60
CA SER A 124 11.90 10.37 6.65
C SER A 124 13.35 10.03 6.30
N GLU A 125 13.81 8.84 6.66
CA GLU A 125 15.16 8.35 6.34
C GLU A 125 15.34 8.14 4.83
N MET A 126 14.38 7.51 4.16
CA MET A 126 14.42 7.35 2.70
C MET A 126 14.40 8.69 1.97
N ILE A 127 13.57 9.62 2.44
CA ILE A 127 13.47 10.98 1.86
C ILE A 127 14.79 11.74 2.06
N LYS A 128 15.42 11.61 3.23
CA LYS A 128 16.73 12.21 3.51
C LYS A 128 17.80 11.65 2.58
N ARG A 129 17.85 10.32 2.39
CA ARG A 129 18.77 9.66 1.45
C ARG A 129 18.57 10.14 0.02
N LEU A 130 17.33 10.24 -0.45
CA LEU A 130 17.00 10.79 -1.76
C LEU A 130 17.59 12.20 -1.96
N PHE A 131 17.35 13.12 -1.03
CA PHE A 131 17.85 14.48 -1.18
C PHE A 131 19.37 14.56 -1.13
N ASN A 132 20.01 13.74 -0.30
CA ASN A 132 21.47 13.67 -0.23
C ASN A 132 22.08 13.10 -1.51
N SER A 133 21.44 12.13 -2.17
CA SER A 133 21.95 11.61 -3.45
C SER A 133 21.84 12.64 -4.58
N LEU A 134 20.81 13.49 -4.54
CA LEU A 134 20.62 14.54 -5.54
C LEU A 134 21.59 15.71 -5.38
N SER A 135 22.01 16.04 -4.14
CA SER A 135 23.01 17.09 -3.90
C SER A 135 24.43 16.67 -4.31
N ASN A 136 24.72 15.37 -4.35
CA ASN A 136 26.04 14.85 -4.73
C ASN A 136 26.22 14.68 -6.26
N THR A 137 25.17 14.94 -7.04
CA THR A 137 25.18 14.82 -8.52
C THR A 137 25.05 16.20 -9.21
N SER A 138 25.25 17.29 -8.47
CA SER A 138 25.28 18.67 -8.98
C SER A 138 26.70 19.22 -8.98
#